data_AF-A0A354UQM6-F1
#
_entry.id   AF-A0A354UQM6-F1
#
_cell.length_a   1.000
_cell.length_b   1.000
_cell.length_c   1.000
_cell.angle_alpha   90.00
_cell.angle_beta   90.00
_cell.angle_gamma   90.00
#
_symmetry.space_group_name_H-M   'P 1'
#
loop_
_entity.id
_entity.type
_entity.pdbx_description
1 polymer ?
#
loop_
_entity_poly.entity_id
_entity_poly.type
_entity_poly.pdbx_seq_one_letter_code
_entity_poly.pdbx_strand_id
1 'polypeptide(L)'
;ISGEAARIVAENFASISRGKQIIAISHLPQVIAMADTSLLIKKRETDGETVTEVFSLTEEEKVQEVLRCIGGGAKSGAALTHARETVKAAEEYKKSLN
;
A
#
# COMPACT_ATOMS: atom_id res chain seq x y z
N ILE A 1 -0.70 -13.33 -6.77
CA ILE A 1 0.37 -12.51 -7.40
C ILE A 1 1.35 -12.17 -6.29
N SER A 2 2.66 -12.40 -6.43
CA SER A 2 3.65 -12.12 -5.39
C SER A 2 5.01 -11.75 -6.00
N GLY A 3 5.89 -11.16 -5.17
CA GLY A 3 7.25 -10.79 -5.57
C GLY A 3 7.28 -9.90 -6.80
N GLU A 4 8.12 -10.28 -7.76
CA GLU A 4 8.34 -9.52 -9.01
C GLU A 4 7.06 -9.33 -9.84
N ALA A 5 6.20 -10.34 -9.89
CA ALA A 5 4.93 -10.21 -10.61
C ALA A 5 4.01 -9.14 -9.98
N ALA A 6 4.05 -8.98 -8.65
CA ALA A 6 3.28 -7.94 -7.97
C ALA A 6 3.81 -6.54 -8.28
N ARG A 7 5.13 -6.40 -8.40
CA ARG A 7 5.79 -5.15 -8.80
C ARG A 7 5.36 -4.73 -10.20
N ILE A 8 5.46 -5.63 -11.18
CA ILE A 8 5.07 -5.35 -12.57
C ILE A 8 3.60 -4.95 -12.67
N VAL A 9 2.71 -5.62 -11.93
CA VAL A 9 1.29 -5.25 -11.89
C VAL A 9 1.08 -3.87 -11.28
N ALA A 10 1.77 -3.53 -10.19
CA ALA A 10 1.69 -2.21 -9.58
C ALA A 10 2.18 -1.11 -10.54
N GLU A 11 3.29 -1.35 -11.24
CA GLU A 11 3.84 -0.44 -12.24
C GLU A 11 2.87 -0.21 -13.41
N ASN A 12 2.23 -1.28 -13.89
CA ASN A 12 1.17 -1.17 -14.89
C ASN A 12 -0.02 -0.35 -14.38
N PHE A 13 -0.40 -0.50 -13.11
CA PHE A 13 -1.44 0.34 -12.51
C PHE A 13 -1.04 1.82 -12.50
N ALA A 14 0.19 2.15 -12.12
CA ALA A 14 0.69 3.53 -12.13
C ALA A 14 0.77 4.15 -13.53
N SER A 15 1.03 3.35 -14.56
CA SER A 15 1.02 3.79 -15.95
C SER A 15 -0.42 4.03 -16.45
N ILE A 16 -1.33 3.09 -16.20
CA ILE A 16 -2.74 3.21 -16.58
C ILE A 16 -3.42 4.36 -15.81
N SER A 17 -3.03 4.58 -14.55
CA SER A 17 -3.65 5.60 -13.69
C SER A 17 -3.46 7.03 -14.21
N ARG A 18 -2.51 7.24 -15.13
CA ARG A 18 -2.30 8.54 -15.81
C ARG A 18 -3.47 9.00 -16.64
N GLY A 19 -4.26 8.07 -17.17
CA GLY A 19 -5.43 8.38 -18.00
C GLY A 19 -6.75 7.84 -17.47
N LYS A 20 -6.74 7.04 -16.39
CA LYS A 20 -7.94 6.38 -15.85
C LYS A 20 -7.87 6.28 -14.33
N GLN A 21 -9.01 6.30 -13.65
CA GLN A 21 -9.04 5.98 -12.23
C GLN A 21 -9.01 4.46 -12.03
N ILE A 22 -8.13 3.98 -11.14
CA ILE A 22 -8.07 2.58 -10.73
C ILE A 22 -8.43 2.48 -9.25
N ILE A 23 -9.33 1.56 -8.92
CA ILE A 23 -9.66 1.19 -7.55
C ILE A 23 -9.28 -0.28 -7.39
N ALA A 24 -8.38 -0.58 -6.46
CA ALA A 24 -7.90 -1.92 -6.20
C ALA A 24 -7.92 -2.22 -4.69
N ILE A 25 -8.32 -3.44 -4.34
CA ILE A 25 -8.21 -3.97 -2.97
C ILE A 25 -7.03 -4.93 -2.97
N SER A 26 -6.05 -4.69 -2.11
CA SER A 26 -4.81 -5.47 -2.09
C SER A 26 -4.26 -5.63 -0.68
N HIS A 27 -3.60 -6.76 -0.46
CA HIS A 27 -2.76 -7.02 0.72
C HIS A 27 -1.27 -7.03 0.37
N LEU A 28 -0.91 -6.78 -0.89
CA LEU A 28 0.46 -6.85 -1.38
C LEU A 28 1.18 -5.52 -1.15
N PRO A 29 2.35 -5.51 -0.49
CA PRO A 29 3.06 -4.27 -0.17
C PRO A 29 3.44 -3.47 -1.42
N GLN A 30 3.78 -4.15 -2.53
CA GLN A 30 4.15 -3.49 -3.79
C GLN A 30 2.98 -2.69 -4.38
N VAL A 31 1.76 -3.21 -4.30
CA VAL A 31 0.56 -2.55 -4.83
C VAL A 31 0.14 -1.40 -3.92
N ILE A 32 0.19 -1.61 -2.60
CA ILE A 32 -0.15 -0.58 -1.61
C ILE A 32 0.82 0.61 -1.73
N ALA A 33 2.12 0.34 -1.86
CA ALA A 33 3.15 1.36 -2.01
C ALA A 33 2.97 2.23 -3.26
N MET A 34 2.47 1.66 -4.35
CA MET A 34 2.26 2.36 -5.62
C MET A 34 1.01 3.25 -5.63
N ALA A 35 0.08 3.07 -4.70
CA ALA A 35 -1.17 3.81 -4.68
C ALA A 35 -0.96 5.32 -4.45
N ASP A 36 -1.65 6.15 -5.23
CA ASP A 36 -1.68 7.61 -5.04
C ASP A 36 -2.52 8.00 -3.81
N THR A 37 -3.58 7.24 -3.55
CA THR A 37 -4.40 7.36 -2.34
C THR A 37 -4.58 5.98 -1.73
N SER A 38 -4.28 5.86 -0.43
CA SER A 38 -4.42 4.61 0.30
C SER A 38 -5.55 4.71 1.32
N LEU A 39 -6.44 3.73 1.28
CA LEU A 39 -7.52 3.58 2.26
C LEU A 39 -7.31 2.28 3.04
N LEU A 40 -7.51 2.34 4.35
CA LEU A 40 -7.43 1.21 5.26
C LEU A 40 -8.82 0.79 5.71
N ILE A 41 -9.17 -0.45 5.43
CA ILE A 41 -10.44 -1.06 5.83
C ILE A 41 -10.21 -1.87 7.10
N LYS A 42 -10.97 -1.56 8.16
CA LYS A 42 -10.90 -2.28 9.44
C LYS A 42 -12.29 -2.67 9.89
N LYS A 43 -12.37 -3.81 10.59
CA LYS A 43 -13.57 -4.20 11.33
C LYS A 43 -13.46 -3.63 12.75
N ARG A 44 -14.55 -3.06 13.24
CA ARG A 44 -14.72 -2.65 14.64
C ARG A 44 -15.96 -3.33 15.19
N GLU A 45 -15.87 -3.88 16.39
CA GLU A 45 -17.03 -4.36 17.13
C GLU A 45 -17.59 -3.21 17.98
N THR A 46 -18.88 -2.96 17.89
CA THR A 46 -19.58 -1.93 18.67
C THR A 46 -20.95 -2.49 19.05
N ASP A 47 -21.26 -2.48 20.35
CA ASP A 47 -22.53 -2.97 20.91
C ASP A 47 -22.94 -4.38 20.47
N GLY A 48 -21.96 -5.27 20.24
CA GLY A 48 -22.20 -6.64 19.78
C GLY A 48 -22.37 -6.80 18.28
N GLU A 49 -22.30 -5.71 17.50
CA GLU A 49 -22.34 -5.73 16.04
C GLU A 49 -20.94 -5.50 15.45
N THR A 50 -20.63 -6.16 14.34
CA THR A 50 -19.38 -5.93 13.58
C THR A 50 -19.64 -4.91 12.48
N VAL A 51 -19.03 -3.73 12.59
CA VAL A 51 -19.09 -2.68 11.57
C VAL A 51 -17.77 -2.60 10.80
N THR A 52 -17.84 -2.16 9.54
CA THR A 52 -16.67 -1.93 8.69
C THR A 52 -16.41 -0.44 8.58
N GLU A 53 -15.21 -0.01 8.96
CA GLU A 53 -14.76 1.38 8.88
C GLU A 53 -13.67 1.52 7.82
N VAL A 54 -13.63 2.68 7.17
CA VAL A 54 -12.65 3.02 6.14
C VAL A 54 -11.93 4.30 6.55
N PHE A 55 -10.61 4.26 6.55
CA PHE A 55 -9.75 5.39 6.94
C PHE A 55 -8.84 5.78 5.79
N SER A 56 -8.73 7.08 5.50
CA SER A 56 -7.67 7.57 4.61
C SER A 56 -6.34 7.51 5.34
N LEU A 57 -5.29 7.06 4.64
CA LEU A 57 -3.94 6.99 5.19
C LEU A 57 -3.10 8.18 4.74
N THR A 58 -2.35 8.75 5.69
CA THR A 58 -1.20 9.60 5.40
C THR A 58 -0.05 8.79 4.81
N GLU A 59 0.98 9.46 4.28
CA GLU A 59 2.16 8.77 3.75
C GLU A 59 2.89 7.93 4.81
N GLU A 60 2.99 8.42 6.05
CA GLU A 60 3.60 7.64 7.12
C GLU A 60 2.74 6.43 7.49
N GLU A 61 1.41 6.57 7.55
CA GLU A 61 0.52 5.44 7.80
C GLU A 61 0.51 4.43 6.65
N LYS A 62 0.69 4.88 5.40
CA LYS A 62 0.91 4.01 4.23
C LYS A 62 2.18 3.17 4.42
N VAL A 63 3.29 3.77 4.89
CA VAL A 63 4.53 3.03 5.22
C VAL A 63 4.26 1.99 6.31
N GLN A 64 3.53 2.35 7.37
CA GLN A 64 3.19 1.41 8.43
C GLN A 64 2.32 0.25 7.93
N GLU A 65 1.42 0.52 6.99
CA GLU A 65 0.58 -0.51 6.38
C GLU A 65 1.38 -1.44 5.46
N VAL A 66 2.32 -0.89 4.68
CA VAL A 66 3.28 -1.68 3.89
C VAL A 66 4.13 -2.57 4.80
N LEU A 67 4.64 -2.03 5.93
CA LEU A 67 5.36 -2.79 6.94
C LEU A 67 4.51 -3.94 7.49
N ARG A 68 3.25 -3.66 7.83
CA ARG A 68 2.29 -4.66 8.30
C ARG A 68 2.10 -5.77 7.27
N CYS A 69 1.97 -5.43 5.99
CA CYS A 69 1.81 -6.38 4.88
C CYS A 69 3.06 -7.21 4.57
N ILE A 70 4.26 -6.68 4.82
CA ILE A 70 5.52 -7.44 4.72
C ILE A 70 5.59 -8.54 5.80
N GLY A 71 4.80 -8.42 6.88
CA GLY A 71 4.83 -9.35 8.01
C GLY A 71 5.97 -9.08 8.98
N GLY A 72 6.67 -7.95 8.82
CA GLY A 72 7.62 -7.46 9.81
C GLY A 72 6.85 -6.93 11.02
N GLY A 73 7.01 -7.57 12.18
CA GLY A 73 6.48 -7.00 13.42
C GLY A 73 7.02 -5.58 13.62
N ALA A 74 6.20 -4.67 14.16
CA ALA A 74 6.49 -3.24 14.33
C ALA A 74 7.83 -2.90 15.06
N LYS A 75 8.50 -3.90 15.63
CA LYS A 75 9.79 -3.78 16.34
C LYS A 75 11.02 -4.08 15.46
N SER A 76 10.85 -4.49 14.21
CA SER A 76 11.97 -4.77 13.31
C SER A 76 12.37 -3.51 12.53
N GLY A 77 13.48 -2.88 12.93
CA GLY A 77 14.02 -1.71 12.24
C GLY A 77 14.35 -2.00 10.77
N ALA A 78 14.87 -3.20 10.46
CA ALA A 78 15.16 -3.59 9.08
C ALA A 78 13.90 -3.69 8.22
N ALA A 79 12.80 -4.23 8.76
CA ALA A 79 11.54 -4.32 8.03
C ALA A 79 10.94 -2.92 7.80
N LEU A 80 11.04 -2.02 8.78
CA LEU A 80 10.60 -0.62 8.61
C LEU A 80 11.42 0.09 7.53
N THR A 81 12.74 -0.08 7.52
CA THR A 81 13.61 0.45 6.47
C THR A 81 13.18 -0.07 5.10
N HIS A 82 12.97 -1.39 4.98
CA HIS A 82 12.54 -1.99 3.73
C HIS A 82 11.16 -1.48 3.27
N ALA A 83 10.22 -1.27 4.18
CA ALA A 83 8.92 -0.68 3.87
C ALA A 83 9.05 0.75 3.33
N ARG A 84 9.89 1.58 3.96
CA ARG A 84 10.19 2.94 3.47
C ARG A 84 10.83 2.94 2.10
N GLU A 85 11.80 2.05 1.88
CA GLU A 85 12.44 1.89 0.57
C GLU A 85 11.44 1.47 -0.50
N THR A 86 10.52 0.57 -0.17
CA THR A 86 9.47 0.12 -1.10
C THR A 86 8.55 1.28 -1.52
N VAL A 87 8.10 2.10 -0.57
CA VAL A 87 7.28 3.29 -0.86
C VAL A 87 8.09 4.32 -1.66
N LYS A 88 9.34 4.55 -1.28
CA LYS A 88 10.23 5.49 -2.00
C LYS A 88 10.45 5.06 -3.45
N ALA A 89 10.73 3.79 -3.70
CA ALA A 89 10.93 3.25 -5.04
C ALA A 89 9.67 3.39 -5.89
N ALA A 90 8.48 3.20 -5.30
CA ALA A 90 7.21 3.42 -5.98
C ALA A 90 7.01 4.89 -6.36
N GLU A 91 7.33 5.84 -5.47
CA GLU A 91 7.28 7.27 -5.77
C GLU A 91 8.28 7.69 -6.86
N GLU A 92 9.49 7.15 -6.84
CA GLU A 92 10.49 7.38 -7.88
C GLU A 92 10.02 6.85 -9.25
N TYR A 93 9.44 5.65 -9.27
CA TYR A 93 8.84 5.09 -10.48
C TYR A 93 7.71 5.98 -11.01
N LYS A 94 6.77 6.40 -10.15
CA LYS A 94 5.67 7.29 -10.54
C LYS A 94 6.16 8.63 -11.07
N LYS A 95 7.28 9.17 -10.57
CA LYS A 95 7.89 10.38 -11.10
C LYS A 95 8.53 10.18 -12.47
N SER A 96 9.05 8.99 -12.76
CA SER A 96 9.65 8.66 -14.06
C SER A 96 8.64 8.52 -15.20
N LEU A 97 7.36 8.36 -14.87
CA LEU A 97 6.24 8.33 -15.83
C LEU A 97 5.76 9.74 -16.24
N ASN A 98 6.33 10.80 -15.67
CA ASN A 98 6.01 12.20 -15.98
C ASN A 98 6.93 12.78 -17.05
#